data_AF-A0A7S0T5R4-F1
#
_entry.id   AF-A0A7S0T5R4-F1
#
_cell.length_a   1.000
_cell.length_b   1.000
_cell.length_c   1.000
_cell.angle_alpha   90.00
_cell.angle_beta   90.00
_cell.angle_gamma   90.00
#
_symmetry.space_group_name_H-M   'P 1'
#
loop_
_entity.id
_entity.type
_entity.pdbx_description
1 polymer ?
#
loop_
_entity_poly.entity_id
_entity_poly.type
_entity_poly.pdbx_seq_one_letter_code
_entity_poly.pdbx_strand_id
1 'polypeptide(L)'
;KGLGWVRSGFRCSQMWASKRDVFVVQRRSMCGRGKRRKGWVSGVVFALVALSAWKSCASSPVTFEEPLGHVERVPIASNGAFKYRSYAEMVKEMRELENKYPEFVKLHDAQTEFEIAHAGECDEFAEDGGSQMVSKPCKQWFLVITNYATWTDEEEQSLESAVQNRPVVLLSGELHGDERVGPHASIEVAKLLAAEKDRLPWLKQLLDTRVLVIVPMTNAIGFAKSAREEIQQPDGVRIDPNRDFPFDQSPKLCMQTIAARTINELLRKFTVSLMLTFHGGTNVIGYEWGDYGHCSQTGKCENAPDHAF
;
A
#
# COMPACT_ATOMS: atom_id res chain seq x y z
N LYS A 1 25.28 15.18 -36.03
CA LYS A 1 25.19 13.72 -36.23
C LYS A 1 25.83 13.08 -35.01
N GLY A 2 25.17 12.45 -34.04
CA GLY A 2 23.83 11.87 -33.93
C GLY A 2 23.97 10.66 -33.01
N LEU A 3 23.05 10.52 -32.05
CA LEU A 3 22.79 9.38 -31.14
C LEU A 3 23.91 9.03 -30.13
N GLY A 4 23.70 9.01 -28.81
CA GLY A 4 22.48 8.85 -28.01
C GLY A 4 22.25 7.38 -27.66
N TRP A 5 22.70 6.97 -26.46
CA TRP A 5 22.22 5.78 -25.75
C TRP A 5 22.31 6.05 -24.24
N VAL A 6 21.18 6.41 -23.63
CA VAL A 6 21.00 6.29 -22.17
C VAL A 6 20.44 4.89 -21.93
N ARG A 7 21.25 4.01 -21.34
CA ARG A 7 20.78 2.76 -20.73
C ARG A 7 20.38 3.10 -19.29
N SER A 8 19.08 3.24 -19.02
CA SER A 8 18.54 3.21 -17.66
C SER A 8 18.60 1.77 -17.13
N GLY A 9 19.69 1.44 -16.46
CA GLY A 9 19.80 0.20 -15.71
C GLY A 9 19.12 0.36 -14.35
N PHE A 10 18.00 -0.33 -14.14
CA PHE A 10 17.42 -0.52 -12.80
C PHE A 10 18.44 -1.24 -11.91
N ARG A 11 18.88 -0.59 -10.83
CA ARG A 11 19.69 -1.23 -9.79
C ARG A 11 18.82 -1.46 -8.56
N CYS A 12 18.61 -2.73 -8.22
CA CYS A 12 18.03 -3.15 -6.95
C CYS A 12 19.10 -3.02 -5.85
N SER A 13 19.38 -1.79 -5.44
CA SER A 13 20.09 -1.43 -4.20
C SER A 13 20.13 0.09 -4.07
N GLN A 14 19.24 0.67 -3.27
CA GLN A 14 19.42 1.95 -2.53
C GLN A 14 18.07 2.38 -1.94
N MET A 15 17.91 2.24 -0.61
CA MET A 15 16.88 2.93 0.17
C MET A 15 17.57 3.64 1.33
N TRP A 16 17.30 4.94 1.48
CA TRP A 16 17.68 5.77 2.62
C TRP A 16 16.43 6.46 3.18
N ALA A 17 16.47 6.64 4.50
CA ALA A 17 15.34 6.83 5.40
C ALA A 17 14.74 8.25 5.43
N SER A 18 13.47 8.32 5.81
CA SER A 18 12.86 9.47 6.50
C SER A 18 12.23 9.03 7.82
N LYS A 19 12.20 9.93 8.79
CA LYS A 19 12.06 9.69 10.23
C LYS A 19 10.60 9.62 10.69
N ARG A 20 10.43 8.79 11.73
CA ARG A 20 9.32 8.61 12.69
C ARG A 20 8.24 7.64 12.21
N ASP A 21 8.20 6.53 12.94
CA ASP A 21 7.29 5.39 12.90
C ASP A 21 7.09 4.78 11.50
N VAL A 22 8.08 3.99 11.06
CA VAL A 22 8.06 3.29 9.78
C VAL A 22 8.69 1.90 9.89
N PHE A 23 7.95 0.90 9.41
CA PHE A 23 8.43 -0.44 9.04
C PHE A 23 9.21 -0.33 7.71
N VAL A 24 10.51 -0.60 7.71
CA VAL A 24 11.34 -0.63 6.48
C VAL A 24 12.29 -1.83 6.47
N VAL A 25 12.36 -2.44 5.28
CA VAL A 25 13.28 -3.49 4.85
C VAL A 25 14.76 -3.13 5.11
N GLN A 26 15.51 -4.16 5.49
CA GLN A 26 16.80 -4.21 6.18
C GLN A 26 17.96 -3.34 5.65
N ARG A 27 18.70 -2.74 6.59
CA ARG A 27 20.01 -2.09 6.42
C ARG A 27 21.09 -2.97 7.07
N ARG A 28 22.13 -3.39 6.34
CA ARG A 28 23.43 -3.74 6.96
C ARG A 28 24.63 -3.28 6.12
N SER A 29 25.67 -2.93 6.88
CA SER A 29 26.79 -2.04 6.61
C SER A 29 27.80 -2.51 5.57
N MET A 30 28.32 -1.54 4.80
CA MET A 30 29.55 -1.71 4.00
C MET A 30 30.77 -1.97 4.89
N CYS A 31 31.54 -2.97 4.48
CA CYS A 31 32.92 -3.20 4.88
C CYS A 31 33.83 -2.21 4.11
N GLY A 32 34.64 -1.42 4.82
CA GLY A 32 35.60 -0.49 4.21
C GLY A 32 36.59 0.08 5.23
N ARG A 33 37.85 -0.35 5.14
CA ARG A 33 38.95 -0.08 6.07
C ARG A 33 39.42 1.39 6.05
N GLY A 34 39.63 1.94 7.24
CA GLY A 34 40.87 2.64 7.61
C GLY A 34 40.93 4.17 7.46
N LYS A 35 40.88 4.89 8.58
CA LYS A 35 42.06 5.56 9.19
C LYS A 35 41.68 6.27 10.48
N ARG A 36 42.54 6.08 11.49
CA ARG A 36 42.50 6.69 12.82
C ARG A 36 42.62 8.22 12.74
N ARG A 37 41.90 8.93 13.62
CA ARG A 37 42.47 10.07 14.36
C ARG A 37 41.75 10.26 15.71
N LYS A 38 42.58 10.36 16.76
CA LYS A 38 42.21 10.67 18.14
C LYS A 38 41.98 12.17 18.29
N GLY A 39 41.07 12.56 19.17
CA GLY A 39 40.94 13.90 19.73
C GLY A 39 40.03 13.86 20.95
N TRP A 40 40.56 14.22 22.11
CA TRP A 40 39.90 14.28 23.42
C TRP A 40 39.51 15.73 23.76
N VAL A 41 38.61 15.86 24.75
CA VAL A 41 38.49 16.89 25.81
C VAL A 41 37.20 17.76 25.82
N SER A 42 36.46 17.59 26.95
CA SER A 42 35.59 18.47 27.81
C SER A 42 34.63 19.51 27.19
N GLY A 43 33.48 19.86 27.77
CA GLY A 43 32.83 19.60 29.07
C GLY A 43 31.70 20.65 29.30
N VAL A 44 30.92 20.50 30.39
CA VAL A 44 29.92 21.44 30.99
C VAL A 44 28.51 21.43 30.35
N VAL A 45 27.51 20.71 30.90
CA VAL A 45 26.55 21.05 32.00
C VAL A 45 25.57 22.18 31.66
N PHE A 46 24.29 21.83 31.44
CA PHE A 46 23.12 22.56 31.94
C PHE A 46 22.00 21.56 32.27
N ALA A 47 21.39 21.74 33.44
CA ALA A 47 20.48 20.82 34.10
C ALA A 47 19.04 21.35 34.12
N LEU A 48 18.10 20.40 34.24
CA LEU A 48 16.84 20.50 35.00
C LEU A 48 15.75 21.48 34.52
N VAL A 49 14.95 21.05 33.53
CA VAL A 49 13.49 21.29 33.49
C VAL A 49 12.81 20.08 32.81
N ALA A 50 12.69 18.94 33.50
CA ALA A 50 11.93 17.80 32.98
C ALA A 50 11.44 16.81 34.05
N LEU A 51 11.36 17.22 35.32
CA LEU A 51 11.00 16.32 36.43
C LEU A 51 9.72 16.72 37.20
N SER A 52 9.01 17.76 36.76
CA SER A 52 7.73 18.17 37.35
C SER A 52 6.50 17.81 36.52
N ALA A 53 6.66 17.38 35.26
CA ALA A 53 5.52 16.99 34.41
C ALA A 53 5.15 15.49 34.51
N TRP A 54 6.01 14.65 35.09
CA TRP A 54 5.76 13.19 35.15
C TRP A 54 4.90 12.78 36.37
N LYS A 55 4.78 13.62 37.40
CA LYS A 55 4.08 13.23 38.64
C LYS A 55 2.57 13.52 38.69
N SER A 56 1.98 14.13 37.65
CA SER A 56 0.51 14.36 37.60
C SER A 56 -0.27 13.43 36.68
N CYS A 57 0.37 12.49 35.97
CA CYS A 57 -0.34 11.54 35.10
C CYS A 57 -0.50 10.13 35.71
N ALA A 58 -0.05 9.89 36.95
CA ALA A 58 0.04 8.55 37.53
C ALA A 58 -0.97 8.27 38.66
N SER A 59 -2.10 8.97 38.72
CA SER A 59 -3.12 8.74 39.74
C SER A 59 -4.53 8.92 39.21
N SER A 60 -4.93 8.08 38.25
CA SER A 60 -6.31 7.67 38.02
C SER A 60 -6.29 6.42 37.15
N PRO A 61 -6.80 5.27 37.61
CA PRO A 61 -7.10 4.17 36.69
C PRO A 61 -8.25 4.65 35.80
N VAL A 62 -7.93 5.12 34.60
CA VAL A 62 -8.94 5.33 33.56
C VAL A 62 -9.31 3.94 33.07
N THR A 63 -10.32 3.36 33.68
CA THR A 63 -11.05 2.24 33.10
C THR A 63 -11.72 2.75 31.82
N PHE A 64 -11.16 2.42 30.66
CA PHE A 64 -11.88 2.52 29.40
C PHE A 64 -12.95 1.42 29.36
N GLU A 65 -14.01 1.62 30.12
CA GLU A 65 -15.32 1.04 29.85
C GLU A 65 -16.15 2.13 29.16
N GLU A 66 -15.78 2.51 27.93
CA GLU A 66 -16.83 2.98 27.05
C GLU A 66 -17.60 1.72 26.63
N PRO A 67 -18.93 1.64 26.88
CA PRO A 67 -19.71 0.62 26.21
C PRO A 67 -19.48 0.87 24.72
N LEU A 68 -19.04 -0.15 23.97
CA LEU A 68 -19.08 -0.15 22.51
C LEU A 68 -20.51 0.26 22.15
N GLY A 69 -20.72 1.55 21.92
CA GLY A 69 -22.00 2.11 21.55
C GLY A 69 -22.47 1.28 20.39
N HIS A 70 -23.72 0.81 20.46
CA HIS A 70 -24.36 -0.02 19.46
C HIS A 70 -23.78 0.33 18.08
N VAL A 71 -22.91 -0.54 17.54
CA VAL A 71 -22.53 -0.46 16.14
C VAL A 71 -23.83 -0.75 15.44
N GLU A 72 -24.56 0.31 15.11
CA GLU A 72 -25.78 0.23 14.36
C GLU A 72 -25.38 -0.49 13.07
N ARG A 73 -25.80 -1.75 12.93
CA ARG A 73 -25.53 -2.52 11.73
C ARG A 73 -26.16 -1.70 10.62
N VAL A 74 -25.32 -1.07 9.79
CA VAL A 74 -25.77 -0.43 8.58
C VAL A 74 -26.50 -1.51 7.81
N PRO A 75 -27.83 -1.41 7.60
CA PRO A 75 -28.53 -2.37 6.80
C PRO A 75 -28.03 -2.14 5.38
N ILE A 76 -27.05 -2.94 4.95
CA ILE A 76 -26.66 -2.97 3.54
C ILE A 76 -27.86 -3.59 2.85
N ALA A 77 -28.69 -2.74 2.26
CA ALA A 77 -29.84 -3.14 1.49
C ALA A 77 -29.36 -3.85 0.22
N SER A 78 -29.01 -5.14 0.33
CA SER A 78 -28.91 -6.03 -0.80
C SER A 78 -29.70 -7.30 -0.51
N ASN A 79 -30.96 -7.31 -0.94
CA ASN A 79 -31.79 -8.53 -1.02
C ASN A 79 -31.31 -9.51 -2.13
N GLY A 80 -30.06 -9.41 -2.57
CA GLY A 80 -29.46 -10.23 -3.61
C GLY A 80 -28.14 -10.84 -3.14
N ALA A 81 -27.81 -12.02 -3.66
CA ALA A 81 -26.51 -12.64 -3.43
C ALA A 81 -25.39 -11.72 -3.95
N PHE A 82 -24.30 -11.62 -3.19
CA PHE A 82 -23.11 -10.88 -3.62
C PHE A 82 -22.56 -11.50 -4.91
N LYS A 83 -22.38 -10.69 -5.97
CA LYS A 83 -21.84 -11.13 -7.25
C LYS A 83 -20.38 -10.69 -7.36
N TYR A 84 -19.49 -11.65 -7.62
CA TYR A 84 -18.13 -11.34 -8.02
C TYR A 84 -18.12 -10.65 -9.38
N ARG A 85 -17.35 -9.58 -9.46
CA ARG A 85 -17.09 -8.75 -10.63
C ARG A 85 -15.84 -9.26 -11.37
N SER A 86 -15.90 -9.17 -12.69
CA SER A 86 -14.74 -9.28 -13.60
C SER A 86 -13.80 -8.08 -13.45
N TYR A 87 -12.59 -8.16 -14.02
CA TYR A 87 -11.65 -7.03 -14.05
C TYR A 87 -12.30 -5.78 -14.66
N ALA A 88 -13.00 -5.91 -15.80
CA ALA A 88 -13.74 -4.82 -16.44
C ALA A 88 -14.80 -4.18 -15.52
N GLU A 89 -15.60 -5.00 -14.83
CA GLU A 89 -16.63 -4.52 -13.88
C GLU A 89 -15.98 -3.83 -12.66
N MET A 90 -14.83 -4.31 -12.17
CA MET A 90 -14.09 -3.68 -11.09
C MET A 90 -13.55 -2.30 -11.50
N VAL A 91 -12.95 -2.20 -12.70
CA VAL A 91 -12.46 -0.93 -13.25
C VAL A 91 -13.61 0.06 -13.45
N LYS A 92 -14.74 -0.40 -13.98
CA LYS A 92 -15.95 0.41 -14.13
C LYS A 92 -16.42 0.95 -12.78
N GLU A 93 -16.51 0.12 -11.74
CA GLU A 93 -16.92 0.57 -10.40
C GLU A 93 -15.95 1.62 -9.83
N MET A 94 -14.63 1.45 -10.01
CA MET A 94 -13.64 2.44 -9.57
C MET A 94 -13.80 3.79 -10.27
N ARG A 95 -14.04 3.78 -11.58
CA ARG A 95 -14.32 5.01 -12.36
C ARG A 95 -15.62 5.68 -11.91
N GLU A 96 -16.66 4.89 -11.66
CA GLU A 96 -17.93 5.40 -11.15
C GLU A 96 -17.78 6.03 -9.76
N LEU A 97 -16.92 5.46 -8.90
CA LEU A 97 -16.62 6.04 -7.59
C LEU A 97 -15.91 7.39 -7.68
N GLU A 98 -14.88 7.50 -8.52
CA GLU A 98 -14.20 8.77 -8.78
C GLU A 98 -15.18 9.82 -9.34
N ASN A 99 -15.98 9.45 -10.34
CA ASN A 99 -16.94 10.37 -10.96
C ASN A 99 -18.01 10.84 -9.97
N LYS A 100 -18.44 9.98 -9.05
CA LYS A 100 -19.50 10.28 -8.09
C LYS A 100 -18.99 11.07 -6.88
N TYR A 101 -17.74 10.86 -6.47
CA TYR A 101 -17.13 11.49 -5.30
C TYR A 101 -15.76 12.09 -5.63
N PRO A 102 -15.66 12.99 -6.63
CA PRO A 102 -14.37 13.50 -7.13
C PRO A 102 -13.60 14.32 -6.11
N GLU A 103 -14.27 14.83 -5.08
CA GLU A 103 -13.70 15.57 -3.95
C GLU A 103 -13.13 14.65 -2.86
N PHE A 104 -13.31 13.33 -2.98
CA PHE A 104 -12.76 12.33 -2.05
C PHE A 104 -11.96 11.21 -2.70
N VAL A 105 -12.27 10.86 -3.95
CA VAL A 105 -11.74 9.68 -4.62
C VAL A 105 -11.05 10.11 -5.91
N LYS A 106 -9.79 9.72 -6.08
CA LYS A 106 -9.05 9.84 -7.35
C LYS A 106 -8.60 8.47 -7.81
N LEU A 107 -8.75 8.19 -9.10
CA LEU A 107 -8.35 6.93 -9.74
C LEU A 107 -7.08 7.15 -10.55
N HIS A 108 -6.12 6.26 -10.35
CA HIS A 108 -4.82 6.27 -11.03
C HIS A 108 -4.51 4.88 -11.59
N ASP A 109 -3.60 4.80 -12.56
CA ASP A 109 -3.00 3.54 -12.98
C ASP A 109 -1.48 3.56 -12.83
N ALA A 110 -0.92 2.49 -12.29
CA ALA A 110 0.51 2.39 -11.99
C ALA A 110 1.39 2.51 -13.25
N GLN A 111 0.94 1.99 -14.38
CA GLN A 111 1.68 2.02 -15.65
C GLN A 111 1.98 3.44 -16.09
N THR A 112 0.96 4.29 -16.08
CA THR A 112 1.06 5.69 -16.50
C THR A 112 1.73 6.53 -15.42
N GLU A 113 1.38 6.31 -14.15
CA GLU A 113 1.90 7.08 -13.02
C GLU A 113 3.41 6.86 -12.80
N PHE A 114 3.90 5.63 -12.98
CA PHE A 114 5.28 5.25 -12.66
C PHE A 114 6.11 4.86 -13.86
N GLU A 115 5.57 5.01 -15.08
CA GLU A 115 6.22 4.61 -16.33
C GLU A 115 6.69 3.14 -16.32
N ILE A 116 5.92 2.26 -15.67
CA ILE A 116 6.20 0.82 -15.63
C ILE A 116 5.40 0.07 -16.71
N ALA A 117 5.92 -1.08 -17.14
CA ALA A 117 5.27 -1.92 -18.13
C ALA A 117 3.96 -2.56 -17.60
N HIS A 118 3.21 -3.19 -18.51
CA HIS A 118 2.08 -4.06 -18.19
C HIS A 118 2.46 -5.52 -18.44
N ALA A 119 1.84 -6.45 -17.70
CA ALA A 119 2.16 -7.88 -17.80
C ALA A 119 1.50 -8.55 -19.03
N GLY A 120 0.49 -7.91 -19.61
CA GLY A 120 -0.23 -8.41 -20.78
C GLY A 120 -1.49 -7.60 -21.02
N GLU A 121 -2.49 -8.19 -21.64
CA GLU A 121 -3.78 -7.54 -21.89
C GLU A 121 -4.92 -8.08 -21.00
N CYS A 122 -5.86 -7.19 -20.69
CA CYS A 122 -7.09 -7.45 -19.97
C CYS A 122 -8.27 -6.77 -20.68
N ASP A 123 -9.45 -7.38 -20.59
CA ASP A 123 -10.65 -6.78 -21.16
C ASP A 123 -11.18 -5.66 -20.25
N GLU A 124 -11.45 -4.49 -20.82
CA GLU A 124 -12.14 -3.37 -20.16
C GLU A 124 -13.35 -2.94 -21.00
N PHE A 125 -14.36 -2.32 -20.36
CA PHE A 125 -15.44 -1.68 -21.10
C PHE A 125 -14.92 -0.52 -21.96
N ALA A 126 -15.48 -0.36 -23.15
CA ALA A 126 -15.18 0.77 -24.02
C ALA A 126 -15.53 2.10 -23.34
N GLU A 127 -14.72 3.13 -23.61
CA GLU A 127 -14.86 4.46 -23.00
C GLU A 127 -16.06 5.25 -23.52
N ASP A 128 -16.70 4.76 -24.59
CA ASP A 128 -17.89 5.36 -25.21
C ASP A 128 -19.19 5.08 -24.45
N GLY A 129 -19.12 4.42 -23.28
CA GLY A 129 -20.27 4.08 -22.46
C GLY A 129 -21.07 2.88 -22.98
N GLY A 130 -20.56 2.19 -24.02
CA GLY A 130 -21.13 0.94 -24.50
C GLY A 130 -20.85 -0.26 -23.57
N SER A 131 -21.60 -1.34 -23.77
CA SER A 131 -21.36 -2.63 -23.10
C SER A 131 -20.28 -3.48 -23.78
N GLN A 132 -19.67 -2.97 -24.85
CA GLN A 132 -18.61 -3.67 -25.58
C GLN A 132 -17.33 -3.68 -24.75
N MET A 133 -16.71 -4.85 -24.66
CA MET A 133 -15.40 -5.03 -24.04
C MET A 133 -14.30 -4.98 -25.09
N VAL A 134 -13.18 -4.35 -24.75
CA VAL A 134 -12.00 -4.19 -25.61
C VAL A 134 -10.78 -4.66 -24.83
N SER A 135 -9.98 -5.53 -25.44
CA SER A 135 -8.68 -5.95 -24.90
C SER A 135 -7.72 -4.76 -24.94
N LYS A 136 -7.18 -4.39 -23.78
CA LYS A 136 -6.24 -3.28 -23.60
C LYS A 136 -5.07 -3.73 -22.71
N PRO A 137 -3.94 -3.01 -22.71
CA PRO A 137 -2.90 -3.21 -21.71
C PRO A 137 -3.48 -3.33 -20.29
N CYS A 138 -3.20 -4.43 -19.62
CA CYS A 138 -3.73 -4.71 -18.30
C CYS A 138 -3.07 -3.79 -17.27
N LYS A 139 -3.87 -2.92 -16.67
CA LYS A 139 -3.39 -1.88 -15.77
C LYS A 139 -3.59 -2.28 -14.30
N GLN A 140 -2.64 -1.93 -13.45
CA GLN A 140 -2.80 -1.95 -12.01
C GLN A 140 -3.42 -0.62 -11.58
N TRP A 141 -4.74 -0.61 -11.52
CA TRP A 141 -5.52 0.53 -11.05
C TRP A 141 -5.43 0.66 -9.53
N PHE A 142 -5.33 1.90 -9.04
CA PHE A 142 -5.39 2.20 -7.62
C PHE A 142 -6.18 3.48 -7.34
N LEU A 143 -6.90 3.47 -6.23
CA LEU A 143 -7.65 4.62 -5.72
C LEU A 143 -6.81 5.33 -4.66
N VAL A 144 -6.81 6.65 -4.70
CA VAL A 144 -6.42 7.49 -3.57
C VAL A 144 -7.69 8.10 -2.99
N ILE A 145 -7.90 7.86 -1.69
CA ILE A 145 -9.12 8.26 -0.99
C ILE A 145 -8.77 9.08 0.25
N THR A 146 -9.20 10.33 0.27
CA THR A 146 -9.01 11.28 1.38
C THR A 146 -9.96 12.46 1.20
N ASN A 147 -10.22 13.25 2.23
CA ASN A 147 -10.91 14.51 2.03
C ASN A 147 -9.94 15.56 1.48
N TYR A 148 -10.03 15.84 0.17
CA TYR A 148 -9.20 16.82 -0.51
C TYR A 148 -9.55 18.28 -0.14
N ALA A 149 -10.74 18.54 0.43
CA ALA A 149 -11.16 19.89 0.81
C ALA A 149 -10.64 20.35 2.18
N THR A 150 -10.26 19.43 3.07
CA THR A 150 -9.62 19.76 4.37
C THR A 150 -8.13 20.06 4.22
N TRP A 151 -7.74 20.42 3.01
CA TRP A 151 -6.39 20.65 2.58
C TRP A 151 -6.18 22.16 2.49
N THR A 152 -5.55 22.72 3.50
CA THR A 152 -5.51 24.18 3.72
C THR A 152 -4.18 24.82 3.33
N ASP A 153 -3.42 24.23 2.41
CA ASP A 153 -2.30 24.91 1.76
C ASP A 153 -2.71 25.24 0.33
N GLU A 154 -3.25 26.44 0.15
CA GLU A 154 -3.76 26.96 -1.13
C GLU A 154 -2.69 27.01 -2.24
N GLU A 155 -1.40 26.96 -1.89
CA GLU A 155 -0.29 27.03 -2.85
C GLU A 155 0.04 25.69 -3.53
N GLU A 156 -0.40 24.55 -3.01
CA GLU A 156 -0.04 23.26 -3.60
C GLU A 156 -1.09 22.16 -3.35
N GLN A 157 -2.23 22.28 -4.03
CA GLN A 157 -3.22 21.20 -4.16
C GLN A 157 -2.67 20.04 -5.04
N SER A 158 -1.48 19.52 -4.74
CA SER A 158 -0.83 18.38 -5.41
C SER A 158 -0.80 17.13 -4.51
N LEU A 159 -1.11 15.95 -5.06
CA LEU A 159 -1.14 14.69 -4.31
C LEU A 159 0.12 14.46 -3.45
N GLU A 160 1.26 15.03 -3.87
CA GLU A 160 2.54 15.01 -3.18
C GLU A 160 2.55 15.77 -1.84
N SER A 161 1.86 16.91 -1.74
CA SER A 161 1.73 17.65 -0.48
C SER A 161 0.75 16.94 0.49
N ALA A 162 -0.32 16.33 -0.02
CA ALA A 162 -1.29 15.60 0.79
C ALA A 162 -0.67 14.41 1.55
N VAL A 163 0.27 13.70 0.91
CA VAL A 163 0.89 12.49 1.49
C VAL A 163 2.06 12.79 2.42
N GLN A 164 2.51 14.04 2.51
CA GLN A 164 3.54 14.47 3.46
C GLN A 164 2.97 14.76 4.86
N ASN A 165 1.70 15.19 4.94
CA ASN A 165 1.10 15.71 6.18
C ASN A 165 0.08 14.77 6.84
N ARG A 166 -0.28 13.66 6.18
CA ARG A 166 -1.26 12.69 6.68
C ARG A 166 -0.66 11.28 6.65
N PRO A 167 -0.89 10.45 7.68
CA PRO A 167 -0.52 9.04 7.62
C PRO A 167 -1.21 8.35 6.45
N VAL A 168 -0.43 7.61 5.67
CA VAL A 168 -0.91 6.86 4.50
C VAL A 168 -1.15 5.40 4.91
N VAL A 169 -2.33 4.88 4.57
CA VAL A 169 -2.67 3.46 4.69
C VAL A 169 -2.76 2.85 3.30
N LEU A 170 -2.00 1.79 3.05
CA LEU A 170 -2.01 1.06 1.77
C LEU A 170 -2.79 -0.26 1.92
N LEU A 171 -3.83 -0.43 1.12
CA LEU A 171 -4.61 -1.66 1.04
C LEU A 171 -4.40 -2.32 -0.32
N SER A 172 -3.77 -3.49 -0.32
CA SER A 172 -3.64 -4.36 -1.50
C SER A 172 -4.74 -5.44 -1.44
N GLY A 173 -5.57 -5.50 -2.47
CA GLY A 173 -6.73 -6.40 -2.50
C GLY A 173 -6.36 -7.85 -2.78
N GLU A 174 -5.27 -8.13 -3.48
CA GLU A 174 -4.70 -9.46 -3.65
C GLU A 174 -3.28 -9.37 -4.20
N LEU A 175 -2.47 -10.39 -3.97
CA LEU A 175 -1.26 -10.71 -4.75
C LEU A 175 -1.42 -11.96 -5.62
N HIS A 176 -2.31 -12.88 -5.22
CA HIS A 176 -2.69 -14.03 -6.04
C HIS A 176 -4.04 -13.77 -6.71
N GLY A 177 -4.07 -13.79 -8.04
CA GLY A 177 -5.23 -13.31 -8.79
C GLY A 177 -6.50 -14.16 -8.68
N ASP A 178 -6.38 -15.41 -8.24
CA ASP A 178 -7.50 -16.31 -7.95
C ASP A 178 -8.11 -16.09 -6.54
N GLU A 179 -7.52 -15.24 -5.70
CA GLU A 179 -8.00 -14.93 -4.36
C GLU A 179 -9.02 -13.78 -4.36
N ARG A 180 -10.27 -14.09 -4.72
CA ARG A 180 -11.31 -13.11 -5.12
C ARG A 180 -11.90 -12.24 -4.02
N VAL A 181 -11.80 -12.61 -2.74
CA VAL A 181 -12.50 -11.90 -1.65
C VAL A 181 -11.90 -10.52 -1.40
N GLY A 182 -10.58 -10.44 -1.29
CA GLY A 182 -9.86 -9.21 -0.97
C GLY A 182 -10.07 -8.06 -1.97
N PRO A 183 -10.00 -8.28 -3.29
CA PRO A 183 -10.23 -7.22 -4.29
C PRO A 183 -11.61 -6.59 -4.12
N HIS A 184 -12.63 -7.41 -3.92
CA HIS A 184 -14.00 -6.96 -3.75
C HIS A 184 -14.20 -6.24 -2.42
N ALA A 185 -13.68 -6.80 -1.32
CA ALA A 185 -13.73 -6.16 -0.01
C ALA A 185 -13.08 -4.77 -0.05
N SER A 186 -11.94 -4.63 -0.73
CA SER A 186 -11.23 -3.35 -0.84
C SER A 186 -12.04 -2.27 -1.58
N ILE A 187 -12.78 -2.64 -2.63
CA ILE A 187 -13.70 -1.71 -3.33
C ILE A 187 -14.91 -1.38 -2.46
N GLU A 188 -15.49 -2.36 -1.75
CA GLU A 188 -16.63 -2.07 -0.87
C GLU A 188 -16.22 -1.18 0.32
N VAL A 189 -14.97 -1.26 0.80
CA VAL A 189 -14.39 -0.29 1.76
C VAL A 189 -14.35 1.11 1.15
N ALA A 190 -13.87 1.26 -0.09
CA ALA A 190 -13.86 2.55 -0.79
C ALA A 190 -15.26 3.16 -0.89
N LYS A 191 -16.25 2.33 -1.24
CA LYS A 191 -17.66 2.74 -1.34
C LYS A 191 -18.24 3.16 0.00
N LEU A 192 -18.01 2.36 1.04
CA LEU A 192 -18.47 2.64 2.39
C LEU A 192 -17.94 4.01 2.86
N LEU A 193 -16.63 4.24 2.72
CA LEU A 193 -16.00 5.50 3.10
C LEU A 193 -16.62 6.68 2.33
N ALA A 194 -16.71 6.58 1.00
CA ALA A 194 -17.16 7.70 0.18
C ALA A 194 -18.66 8.00 0.32
N ALA A 195 -19.50 6.97 0.46
CA ALA A 195 -20.95 7.10 0.48
C ALA A 195 -21.53 7.39 1.86
N GLU A 196 -20.94 6.85 2.93
CA GLU A 196 -21.52 6.90 4.27
C GLU A 196 -20.88 7.94 5.20
N LYS A 197 -19.84 8.65 4.74
CA LYS A 197 -19.12 9.68 5.52
C LYS A 197 -20.02 10.73 6.19
N ASP A 198 -21.11 11.13 5.53
CA ASP A 198 -22.00 12.18 6.03
C ASP A 198 -22.99 11.64 7.06
N ARG A 199 -23.26 10.33 7.04
CA ARG A 199 -24.10 9.65 8.03
C ARG A 199 -23.30 9.18 9.23
N LEU A 200 -22.04 8.79 9.03
CA LEU A 200 -21.18 8.20 10.05
C LEU A 200 -19.95 9.11 10.31
N PRO A 201 -19.95 9.92 11.38
CA PRO A 201 -18.88 10.90 11.65
C PRO A 201 -17.48 10.31 11.72
N TRP A 202 -17.33 9.07 12.19
CA TRP A 202 -16.04 8.40 12.27
C TRP A 202 -15.44 8.07 10.88
N LEU A 203 -16.28 7.77 9.87
CA LEU A 203 -15.81 7.60 8.49
C LEU A 203 -15.30 8.93 7.92
N LYS A 204 -16.02 10.02 8.20
CA LYS A 204 -15.55 11.36 7.84
C LYS A 204 -14.22 11.70 8.52
N GLN A 205 -14.07 11.38 9.80
CA GLN A 205 -12.80 11.58 10.52
C GLN A 205 -11.64 10.78 9.88
N LEU A 206 -11.89 9.55 9.44
CA LEU A 206 -10.88 8.77 8.71
C LEU A 206 -10.46 9.48 7.42
N LEU A 207 -11.42 9.96 6.62
CA LEU A 207 -11.14 10.68 5.38
C LEU A 207 -10.44 12.03 5.62
N ASP A 208 -10.82 12.76 6.66
CA ASP A 208 -10.27 14.08 6.98
C ASP A 208 -8.83 14.01 7.51
N THR A 209 -8.42 12.86 8.05
CA THR A 209 -7.12 12.73 8.76
C THR A 209 -6.15 11.75 8.12
N ARG A 210 -6.57 10.93 7.15
CA ARG A 210 -5.74 9.90 6.52
C ARG A 210 -5.82 9.94 5.01
N VAL A 211 -4.82 9.36 4.38
CA VAL A 211 -4.83 9.03 2.95
C VAL A 211 -4.89 7.52 2.85
N LEU A 212 -5.94 7.01 2.20
CA LEU A 212 -6.03 5.58 1.88
C LEU A 212 -5.65 5.39 0.43
N VAL A 213 -4.66 4.55 0.19
CA VAL A 213 -4.27 4.09 -1.15
C VAL A 213 -4.75 2.66 -1.28
N ILE A 214 -5.66 2.39 -2.22
CA ILE A 214 -6.27 1.07 -2.39
C ILE A 214 -5.92 0.55 -3.77
N VAL A 215 -5.29 -0.63 -3.85
CA VAL A 215 -4.95 -1.34 -5.09
C VAL A 215 -5.74 -2.65 -5.10
N PRO A 216 -6.97 -2.68 -5.66
CA PRO A 216 -7.82 -3.87 -5.51
C PRO A 216 -7.27 -5.11 -6.20
N MET A 217 -6.66 -4.96 -7.38
CA MET A 217 -6.22 -6.06 -8.23
C MET A 217 -4.72 -5.87 -8.51
N THR A 218 -3.87 -6.10 -7.51
CA THR A 218 -2.42 -5.86 -7.63
C THR A 218 -1.81 -6.77 -8.70
N ASN A 219 -2.23 -8.03 -8.74
CA ASN A 219 -1.97 -8.94 -9.86
C ASN A 219 -3.13 -8.87 -10.85
N ALA A 220 -3.26 -7.72 -11.52
CA ALA A 220 -4.37 -7.42 -12.43
C ALA A 220 -4.62 -8.51 -13.49
N ILE A 221 -3.57 -9.04 -14.11
CA ILE A 221 -3.70 -10.08 -15.13
C ILE A 221 -4.06 -11.45 -14.54
N GLY A 222 -3.49 -11.80 -13.37
CA GLY A 222 -3.89 -12.99 -12.63
C GLY A 222 -5.36 -12.90 -12.25
N PHE A 223 -5.82 -11.75 -11.77
CA PHE A 223 -7.22 -11.51 -11.44
C PHE A 223 -8.12 -11.61 -12.68
N ALA A 224 -7.75 -11.00 -13.80
CA ALA A 224 -8.53 -11.09 -15.03
C ALA A 224 -8.65 -12.54 -15.54
N LYS A 225 -7.60 -13.35 -15.35
CA LYS A 225 -7.55 -14.74 -15.81
C LYS A 225 -7.88 -15.78 -14.75
N SER A 226 -8.27 -15.36 -13.54
CA SER A 226 -8.50 -16.23 -12.37
C SER A 226 -7.32 -17.19 -12.12
N ALA A 227 -6.11 -16.64 -12.10
CA ALA A 227 -4.87 -17.37 -11.90
C ALA A 227 -4.11 -16.81 -10.70
N ARG A 228 -3.53 -17.71 -9.90
CA ARG A 228 -2.66 -17.38 -8.77
C ARG A 228 -1.48 -16.48 -9.19
N GLU A 229 -0.72 -16.92 -10.20
CA GLU A 229 0.49 -16.22 -10.63
C GLU A 229 0.19 -15.02 -11.53
N GLU A 230 1.15 -14.09 -11.62
CA GLU A 230 1.17 -13.12 -12.71
C GLU A 230 1.61 -13.82 -13.99
N ILE A 231 0.80 -13.71 -15.03
CA ILE A 231 1.07 -14.30 -16.35
C ILE A 231 1.67 -13.22 -17.24
N GLN A 232 2.97 -13.29 -17.49
CA GLN A 232 3.65 -12.39 -18.42
C GLN A 232 3.32 -12.79 -19.86
N GLN A 233 3.07 -11.79 -20.71
CA GLN A 233 2.79 -11.96 -22.13
C GLN A 233 3.87 -11.24 -22.95
N PRO A 234 4.23 -11.77 -24.13
CA PRO A 234 3.61 -12.90 -24.83
C PRO A 234 4.18 -14.28 -24.46
N ASP A 235 5.20 -14.36 -23.61
CA ASP A 235 5.94 -15.59 -23.30
C ASP A 235 5.15 -16.61 -22.45
N GLY A 236 4.12 -16.16 -21.74
CA GLY A 236 3.30 -17.01 -20.87
C GLY A 236 3.99 -17.38 -19.56
N VAL A 237 5.09 -16.71 -19.21
CA VAL A 237 5.84 -16.99 -17.98
C VAL A 237 4.95 -16.69 -16.77
N ARG A 238 4.91 -17.62 -15.81
CA ARG A 238 4.14 -17.51 -14.58
C ARG A 238 5.05 -17.27 -13.39
N ILE A 239 4.84 -16.19 -12.68
CA ILE A 239 5.61 -15.82 -11.49
C ILE A 239 4.65 -15.54 -10.34
N ASP A 240 4.86 -16.19 -9.19
CA ASP A 240 4.11 -15.89 -7.96
C ASP A 240 4.58 -14.52 -7.42
N PRO A 241 3.73 -13.47 -7.43
CA PRO A 241 4.14 -12.14 -6.98
C PRO A 241 4.54 -12.11 -5.51
N ASN A 242 3.96 -12.98 -4.68
CA ASN A 242 4.27 -13.10 -3.26
C ASN A 242 5.61 -13.85 -3.01
N ARG A 243 6.36 -14.19 -4.06
CA ARG A 243 7.75 -14.70 -3.98
C ARG A 243 8.74 -13.81 -4.73
N ASP A 244 8.28 -12.69 -5.26
CA ASP A 244 9.07 -11.84 -6.16
C ASP A 244 9.57 -10.55 -5.47
N PHE A 245 9.23 -10.31 -4.20
CA PHE A 245 9.77 -9.18 -3.43
C PHE A 245 11.22 -9.41 -2.98
N PRO A 246 12.05 -8.36 -2.79
CA PRO A 246 13.49 -8.46 -2.54
C PRO A 246 13.83 -8.91 -1.09
N PHE A 247 13.31 -10.05 -0.66
CA PHE A 247 13.63 -10.70 0.61
C PHE A 247 14.37 -12.02 0.36
N ASP A 248 15.50 -12.20 1.05
CA ASP A 248 16.38 -13.40 1.00
C ASP A 248 16.65 -13.96 -0.42
N GLN A 249 16.79 -13.06 -1.39
CA GLN A 249 17.03 -13.45 -2.77
C GLN A 249 18.00 -12.52 -3.50
N SER A 250 18.53 -13.02 -4.62
CA SER A 250 19.41 -12.25 -5.49
C SER A 250 18.67 -11.02 -6.05
N PRO A 251 19.27 -9.81 -6.05
CA PRO A 251 18.67 -8.62 -6.64
C PRO A 251 18.35 -8.73 -8.14
N LYS A 252 18.82 -9.78 -8.81
CA LYS A 252 18.51 -10.10 -10.21
C LYS A 252 17.27 -10.98 -10.40
N LEU A 253 16.72 -11.53 -9.31
CA LEU A 253 15.63 -12.51 -9.34
C LEU A 253 14.34 -11.98 -8.70
N CYS A 254 14.35 -10.76 -8.17
CA CYS A 254 13.18 -10.10 -7.60
C CYS A 254 12.67 -8.97 -8.50
N MET A 255 11.46 -8.48 -8.19
CA MET A 255 10.76 -7.42 -8.90
C MET A 255 10.62 -7.74 -10.40
N GLN A 256 10.41 -9.01 -10.75
CA GLN A 256 10.15 -9.42 -12.13
C GLN A 256 8.71 -9.16 -12.54
N THR A 257 7.77 -9.26 -11.60
CA THR A 257 6.35 -9.03 -11.79
C THR A 257 6.02 -7.54 -11.80
N ILE A 258 5.00 -7.17 -12.57
CA ILE A 258 4.44 -5.83 -12.55
C ILE A 258 3.73 -5.58 -11.21
N ALA A 259 3.07 -6.58 -10.64
CA ALA A 259 2.48 -6.52 -9.30
C ALA A 259 3.49 -6.08 -8.22
N ALA A 260 4.66 -6.74 -8.12
CA ALA A 260 5.69 -6.36 -7.15
C ALA A 260 6.26 -4.97 -7.42
N ARG A 261 6.45 -4.60 -8.70
CA ARG A 261 6.90 -3.26 -9.10
C ARG A 261 5.89 -2.18 -8.74
N THR A 262 4.60 -2.42 -8.94
CA THR A 262 3.54 -1.49 -8.55
C THR A 262 3.58 -1.21 -7.05
N ILE A 263 3.65 -2.26 -6.21
CA ILE A 263 3.76 -2.08 -4.76
C ILE A 263 5.05 -1.34 -4.39
N ASN A 264 6.17 -1.67 -5.02
CA ASN A 264 7.44 -0.97 -4.80
C ASN A 264 7.33 0.53 -5.10
N GLU A 265 6.77 0.91 -6.24
CA GLU A 265 6.64 2.32 -6.60
C GLU A 265 5.65 3.06 -5.70
N LEU A 266 4.57 2.40 -5.26
CA LEU A 266 3.66 2.98 -4.25
C LEU A 266 4.37 3.20 -2.91
N LEU A 267 5.17 2.25 -2.44
CA LEU A 267 5.97 2.40 -1.21
C LEU A 267 7.10 3.44 -1.34
N ARG A 268 7.55 3.74 -2.57
CA ARG A 268 8.52 4.81 -2.84
C ARG A 268 7.85 6.18 -2.95
N LYS A 269 6.65 6.25 -3.52
CA LYS A 269 5.87 7.47 -3.66
C LYS A 269 5.28 7.92 -2.33
N PHE A 270 4.79 6.97 -1.52
CA PHE A 270 4.08 7.26 -0.28
C PHE A 270 4.91 6.84 0.94
N THR A 271 4.92 7.68 1.98
CA THR A 271 5.39 7.26 3.31
C THR A 271 4.28 6.48 4.00
N VAL A 272 4.17 5.20 3.68
CA VAL A 272 3.11 4.32 4.20
C VAL A 272 3.34 4.00 5.68
N SER A 273 2.34 4.29 6.51
CA SER A 273 2.36 4.02 7.95
C SER A 273 1.77 2.65 8.28
N LEU A 274 0.82 2.16 7.48
CA LEU A 274 0.21 0.85 7.63
C LEU A 274 -0.06 0.25 6.25
N MET A 275 0.34 -0.99 6.04
CA MET A 275 0.02 -1.75 4.84
C MET A 275 -0.74 -3.03 5.22
N LEU A 276 -1.79 -3.34 4.47
CA LEU A 276 -2.52 -4.60 4.57
C LEU A 276 -2.64 -5.18 3.16
N THR A 277 -2.36 -6.47 3.02
CA THR A 277 -2.65 -7.21 1.79
C THR A 277 -3.60 -8.35 2.12
N PHE A 278 -4.64 -8.51 1.31
CA PHE A 278 -5.58 -9.61 1.48
C PHE A 278 -5.10 -10.85 0.76
N HIS A 279 -5.38 -12.00 1.37
CA HIS A 279 -5.18 -13.32 0.79
C HIS A 279 -6.45 -14.17 0.91
N GLY A 280 -6.47 -15.28 0.18
CA GLY A 280 -7.51 -16.32 0.22
C GLY A 280 -6.95 -17.68 0.61
N GLY A 281 -7.83 -18.58 1.07
CA GLY A 281 -7.49 -19.98 1.39
C GLY A 281 -7.35 -20.31 2.88
N THR A 282 -7.36 -19.30 3.76
CA THR A 282 -7.37 -19.48 5.22
C THR A 282 -8.03 -18.28 5.91
N ASN A 283 -8.31 -18.39 7.22
CA ASN A 283 -8.92 -17.35 8.04
C ASN A 283 -7.98 -16.98 9.19
N VAL A 284 -6.93 -16.20 8.90
CA VAL A 284 -5.96 -15.71 9.89
C VAL A 284 -5.54 -14.29 9.53
N ILE A 285 -5.03 -13.56 10.52
CA ILE A 285 -4.25 -12.34 10.30
C ILE A 285 -2.79 -12.75 10.42
N GLY A 286 -2.10 -12.84 9.29
CA GLY A 286 -0.65 -13.03 9.25
C GLY A 286 0.05 -11.70 9.52
N TYR A 287 1.17 -11.77 10.23
CA TYR A 287 2.07 -10.65 10.46
C TYR A 287 3.51 -11.16 10.31
N GLU A 288 4.47 -10.25 10.36
CA GLU A 288 5.86 -10.52 10.08
C GLU A 288 6.43 -11.59 11.05
N TRP A 289 7.24 -12.51 10.56
CA TRP A 289 7.77 -12.63 9.19
C TRP A 289 6.90 -13.49 8.26
N GLY A 290 6.99 -13.23 6.94
CA GLY A 290 6.24 -13.95 5.90
C GLY A 290 6.83 -15.30 5.45
N ASP A 291 8.00 -15.68 5.96
CA ASP A 291 8.69 -16.95 5.68
C ASP A 291 9.55 -17.37 6.88
N TYR A 292 10.23 -18.53 6.82
CA TYR A 292 11.11 -19.04 7.88
C TYR A 292 12.61 -18.80 7.64
N GLY A 293 13.02 -18.11 6.56
CA GLY A 293 14.41 -17.81 6.24
C GLY A 293 15.10 -16.93 7.29
N HIS A 294 14.32 -16.14 8.03
CA HIS A 294 14.78 -15.39 9.20
C HIS A 294 15.12 -16.28 10.43
N CYS A 295 14.88 -17.59 10.36
CA CYS A 295 15.22 -18.56 11.39
C CYS A 295 16.53 -19.30 11.06
N SER A 296 17.47 -19.29 12.00
CA SER A 296 18.67 -20.12 11.93
C SER A 296 18.33 -21.61 12.01
N GLN A 297 19.23 -22.47 11.51
CA GLN A 297 19.12 -23.94 11.61
C GLN A 297 19.02 -24.44 13.07
N THR A 298 19.39 -23.61 14.05
CA THR A 298 19.28 -23.91 15.48
C THR A 298 17.92 -23.55 16.09
N GLY A 299 16.97 -23.07 15.28
CA GLY A 299 15.62 -22.69 15.69
C GLY A 299 15.49 -21.28 16.27
N LYS A 300 16.58 -20.50 16.34
CA LYS A 300 16.51 -19.07 16.72
C LYS A 300 16.10 -18.25 15.52
N CYS A 301 14.99 -17.52 15.65
CA CYS A 301 14.47 -16.59 14.65
C CYS A 301 14.84 -15.16 15.00
N GLU A 302 15.24 -14.38 13.99
CA GLU A 302 15.45 -12.94 14.16
C GLU A 302 14.10 -12.24 14.30
N ASN A 303 14.00 -11.28 15.21
CA ASN A 303 12.82 -10.43 15.28
C ASN A 303 12.70 -9.61 13.99
N ALA A 304 11.46 -9.28 13.61
CA ALA A 304 11.24 -8.37 12.51
C ALA A 304 11.85 -6.99 12.82
N PRO A 305 12.36 -6.24 11.81
CA PRO A 305 13.17 -5.04 12.04
C PRO A 305 12.42 -3.93 12.79
N ASP A 306 11.10 -3.96 12.75
CA ASP A 306 10.13 -3.14 13.46
C ASP A 306 10.04 -3.43 14.97
N HIS A 307 10.40 -4.63 15.42
CA HIS A 307 10.48 -4.96 16.86
C HIS A 307 11.73 -4.39 17.54
N ALA A 308 12.58 -3.65 16.83
CA ALA A 308 13.86 -3.14 17.35
C ALA A 308 13.74 -1.79 18.09
N PHE A 309 12.52 -1.32 18.36
CA PHE A 309 12.25 -0.01 18.97
C PHE A 309 11.65 -0.12 20.37
#